data_AF-A0A644X2F0-F1
#
_entry.id   AF-A0A644X2F0-F1
#
_cell.length_a   1.000
_cell.length_b   1.000
_cell.length_c   1.000
_cell.angle_alpha   90.00
_cell.angle_beta   90.00
_cell.angle_gamma   90.00
#
_symmetry.space_group_name_H-M   'P 1'
#
loop_
_entity.id
_entity.type
_entity.pdbx_description
1 polymer ?
#
loop_
_entity_poly.entity_id
_entity_poly.type
_entity_poly.pdbx_seq_one_letter_code
_entity_poly.pdbx_strand_id
1 'polypeptide(L)'
;MMKEHEISYSVVREYYEKISQRLSEIDKEQSELVSNLSDLRNREKEIKDSIDLYELDMRNMKRTIEKYHLPGLPKIYLDLFFSVTDRIEDLASKLNRVKIDMDEIDAISKMCEEDIEMLDNQTQAIVDNAMLTEYMIQYANRFRHSHVEIENAINKALVLFHREYDYEGALEAIRIPLNRIEAGAARKVEESYQEEKNRRYY
;
A
#
# COMPACT_ATOMS: atom_id res chain seq x y z
N MET A 1 -59.88 -24.60 35.84
CA MET A 1 -61.16 -24.54 35.12
C MET A 1 -61.32 -23.14 34.56
N MET A 2 -60.96 -22.91 33.30
CA MET A 2 -61.39 -21.71 32.59
C MET A 2 -62.83 -21.98 32.13
N LYS A 3 -63.79 -21.37 32.83
CA LYS A 3 -65.22 -21.43 32.49
C LYS A 3 -65.44 -20.72 31.16
N GLU A 4 -66.29 -21.31 30.33
CA GLU A 4 -66.90 -20.69 29.16
C GLU A 4 -67.39 -19.27 29.50
N HIS A 5 -66.66 -18.27 29.03
CA HIS A 5 -67.21 -16.99 28.65
C HIS A 5 -67.00 -16.92 27.15
N GLU A 6 -68.07 -16.59 26.42
CA GLU A 6 -68.06 -16.32 24.98
C GLU A 6 -67.05 -15.20 24.67
N ILE A 7 -65.78 -15.56 24.55
CA ILE A 7 -64.83 -14.69 23.87
C ILE A 7 -65.29 -14.71 22.43
N SER A 8 -65.78 -13.57 21.95
CA SER A 8 -66.20 -13.45 20.56
C SER A 8 -65.08 -13.97 19.67
N TYR A 9 -65.39 -14.89 18.75
CA TYR A 9 -64.43 -15.44 17.78
C TYR A 9 -63.62 -14.34 17.09
N SER A 10 -64.20 -13.13 16.96
CA SER A 10 -63.53 -11.92 16.46
C SER A 10 -62.33 -11.47 17.30
N VAL A 11 -62.44 -11.48 18.63
CA VAL A 11 -61.37 -11.04 19.56
C VAL A 11 -60.22 -12.04 19.57
N VAL A 12 -60.54 -13.34 19.55
CA VAL A 12 -59.54 -14.41 19.45
C VAL A 12 -58.81 -14.31 18.11
N ARG A 13 -59.54 -14.10 17.01
CA ARG A 13 -58.96 -13.90 15.67
C ARG A 13 -58.03 -12.70 15.62
N GLU A 14 -58.45 -11.54 16.12
CA GLU A 14 -57.63 -10.32 16.13
C GLU A 14 -56.34 -10.52 16.95
N TYR A 15 -56.43 -11.26 18.06
CA TYR A 15 -55.26 -11.63 18.86
C TYR A 15 -54.28 -12.53 18.09
N TYR A 16 -54.78 -13.57 17.40
CA TYR A 16 -53.95 -14.43 16.56
C TYR A 16 -53.35 -13.68 15.36
N GLU A 17 -54.08 -12.75 14.74
CA GLU A 17 -53.56 -11.89 13.66
C GLU A 17 -52.41 -11.01 14.18
N LYS A 18 -52.54 -10.40 15.37
CA LYS A 18 -51.45 -9.63 16.01
C LYS A 18 -50.23 -10.49 16.34
N ILE A 19 -50.42 -11.71 16.85
CA ILE A 19 -49.31 -12.64 17.10
C ILE A 19 -48.62 -13.03 15.80
N SER A 20 -49.38 -13.33 14.76
CA SER A 20 -48.85 -13.70 13.43
C SER A 20 -48.02 -12.56 12.84
N GLN A 21 -48.51 -11.32 12.95
CA GLN A 21 -47.77 -10.14 12.50
C GLN A 21 -46.47 -9.96 13.27
N ARG A 22 -46.49 -10.10 14.60
CA ARG A 22 -45.29 -10.01 15.43
C ARG A 22 -44.30 -11.15 15.16
N LEU A 23 -44.77 -12.36 14.88
CA LEU A 23 -43.92 -13.46 14.45
C LEU A 23 -43.25 -13.15 13.10
N SER A 24 -43.98 -12.57 12.15
CA SER A 24 -43.41 -12.16 10.86
C SER A 24 -42.37 -11.05 11.00
N GLU A 25 -42.57 -10.10 11.92
CA GLU A 25 -41.58 -9.07 12.24
C GLU A 25 -40.30 -9.69 12.83
N ILE A 26 -40.43 -10.60 13.81
CA ILE A 26 -39.30 -11.31 14.40
C ILE A 26 -38.54 -12.14 13.36
N ASP A 27 -39.25 -12.82 12.45
CA ASP A 27 -38.64 -13.64 11.40
C ASP A 27 -37.82 -12.79 10.41
N LYS A 28 -38.29 -11.57 10.10
CA LYS A 28 -37.54 -10.59 9.32
C LYS A 28 -36.30 -10.10 10.06
N GLU A 29 -36.45 -9.70 11.33
CA GLU A 29 -35.31 -9.25 12.16
C GLU A 29 -34.25 -10.36 12.31
N GLN A 30 -34.67 -11.62 12.49
CA GLN A 30 -33.75 -12.76 12.53
C GLN A 30 -33.04 -12.98 11.20
N SER A 31 -33.76 -12.89 10.09
CA SER A 31 -33.18 -13.04 8.74
C SER A 31 -32.13 -11.94 8.47
N GLU A 32 -32.44 -10.69 8.82
CA GLU A 32 -31.50 -9.57 8.71
C GLU A 32 -30.26 -9.77 9.60
N LEU A 33 -30.46 -10.20 10.85
CA LEU A 33 -29.36 -10.49 11.77
C LEU A 33 -28.44 -11.58 11.23
N VAL A 34 -28.99 -12.67 10.68
CA VAL A 34 -28.20 -13.76 10.09
C VAL A 34 -27.40 -13.27 8.88
N SER A 35 -28.00 -12.43 8.03
CA SER A 35 -27.29 -11.81 6.90
C SER A 35 -26.11 -10.97 7.40
N ASN A 36 -26.36 -10.07 8.35
CA ASN A 36 -25.33 -9.19 8.90
C ASN A 36 -24.18 -9.98 9.54
N LEU A 37 -24.49 -11.06 10.27
CA LEU A 37 -23.46 -11.93 10.87
C LEU A 37 -22.61 -12.66 9.82
N SER A 38 -23.24 -13.09 8.72
CA SER A 38 -22.51 -13.69 7.59
C SER A 38 -21.58 -12.68 6.93
N ASP A 39 -22.05 -11.46 6.72
CA ASP A 39 -21.27 -10.38 6.09
C ASP A 39 -20.07 -9.98 6.95
N LEU A 40 -20.24 -9.87 8.28
CA LEU A 40 -19.14 -9.61 9.21
C LEU A 40 -18.06 -10.69 9.15
N ARG A 41 -18.45 -11.96 9.07
CA ARG A 41 -17.50 -13.08 8.92
C ARG A 41 -16.73 -13.05 7.60
N ASN A 42 -17.40 -12.67 6.52
CA ASN A 42 -16.76 -12.55 5.21
C ASN A 42 -15.74 -11.41 5.22
N ARG A 43 -16.12 -10.22 5.73
CA ARG A 43 -15.21 -9.07 5.89
C ARG A 43 -14.00 -9.42 6.76
N GLU A 44 -14.21 -10.07 7.91
CA GLU A 44 -13.12 -10.51 8.79
C GLU A 44 -12.12 -11.41 8.05
N LYS A 45 -12.63 -12.35 7.25
CA LYS A 45 -11.80 -13.25 6.46
C LYS A 45 -11.02 -12.51 5.38
N GLU A 46 -11.67 -11.61 4.64
CA GLU A 46 -11.01 -10.80 3.60
C GLU A 46 -9.85 -9.99 4.17
N ILE A 47 -10.03 -9.37 5.35
CA ILE A 47 -8.97 -8.60 6.00
C ILE A 47 -7.83 -9.51 6.49
N LYS A 48 -8.14 -10.72 6.99
CA LYS A 48 -7.10 -11.72 7.32
C LYS A 48 -6.25 -12.06 6.11
N ASP A 49 -6.91 -12.34 4.98
CA ASP A 49 -6.23 -12.67 3.73
C ASP A 49 -5.37 -11.48 3.25
N SER A 50 -5.87 -10.24 3.40
CA SER A 50 -5.11 -9.02 3.06
C SER A 50 -3.88 -8.80 3.93
N ILE A 51 -3.91 -9.11 5.24
CA ILE A 51 -2.74 -8.97 6.11
C ILE A 51 -1.58 -9.85 5.62
N ASP A 52 -1.87 -11.09 5.21
CA ASP A 52 -0.86 -12.00 4.68
C ASP A 52 -0.24 -11.44 3.39
N LEU A 53 -1.05 -10.80 2.53
CA LEU A 53 -0.57 -10.13 1.32
C LEU A 53 0.31 -8.91 1.67
N TYR A 54 -0.12 -8.10 2.62
CA TYR A 54 0.62 -6.93 3.09
C TYR A 54 2.01 -7.31 3.62
N GLU A 55 2.12 -8.37 4.43
CA GLU A 55 3.42 -8.87 4.88
C GLU A 55 4.30 -9.35 3.73
N LEU A 56 3.71 -10.02 2.73
CA LEU A 56 4.42 -10.49 1.56
C LEU A 56 4.97 -9.32 0.74
N ASP A 57 4.17 -8.28 0.53
CA ASP A 57 4.56 -7.08 -0.20
C ASP A 57 5.68 -6.33 0.50
N MET A 58 5.59 -6.15 1.82
CA MET A 58 6.67 -5.57 2.63
C MET A 58 7.99 -6.34 2.49
N ARG A 59 7.94 -7.69 2.51
CA ARG A 59 9.12 -8.54 2.28
C ARG A 59 9.65 -8.40 0.86
N ASN A 60 8.78 -8.28 -0.14
CA ASN A 60 9.17 -8.11 -1.53
C ASN A 60 9.84 -6.75 -1.76
N MET A 61 9.30 -5.66 -1.21
CA MET A 61 9.91 -4.33 -1.28
C MET A 61 11.30 -4.31 -0.65
N LYS A 62 11.44 -4.91 0.53
CA LYS A 62 12.74 -5.06 1.20
C LYS A 62 13.74 -5.82 0.33
N ARG A 63 13.34 -6.97 -0.23
CA ARG A 63 14.19 -7.77 -1.12
C ARG A 63 14.58 -7.02 -2.38
N THR A 64 13.65 -6.25 -2.95
CA THR A 64 13.91 -5.42 -4.13
C THR A 64 15.02 -4.42 -3.83
N ILE A 65 14.94 -3.70 -2.71
CA ILE A 65 16.01 -2.77 -2.30
C ILE A 65 17.35 -3.49 -2.10
N GLU A 66 17.35 -4.61 -1.38
CA GLU A 66 18.58 -5.38 -1.10
C GLU A 66 19.26 -5.85 -2.38
N LYS A 67 18.49 -6.22 -3.41
CA LYS A 67 18.99 -6.66 -4.73
C LYS A 67 19.81 -5.59 -5.45
N TYR A 68 19.49 -4.31 -5.26
CA TYR A 68 20.19 -3.20 -5.91
C TYR A 68 21.42 -2.72 -5.12
N HIS A 69 21.74 -3.33 -3.98
CA HIS A 69 22.93 -3.04 -3.17
C HIS A 69 23.16 -1.54 -2.92
N LEU A 70 22.06 -0.82 -2.67
CA LEU A 70 22.11 0.62 -2.43
C LEU A 70 22.98 0.93 -1.18
N PRO A 71 23.75 2.03 -1.21
CA PRO A 71 24.66 2.39 -0.11
C PRO A 71 23.93 2.74 1.20
N GLY A 72 22.65 3.10 1.13
CA GLY A 72 21.78 3.37 2.27
C GLY A 72 20.36 3.66 1.79
N LEU A 73 19.51 4.14 2.68
CA LEU A 73 18.13 4.51 2.35
C LEU A 73 17.80 5.89 2.93
N PRO A 74 16.94 6.67 2.26
CA PRO A 74 16.45 7.91 2.82
C PRO A 74 15.76 7.67 4.16
N LYS A 75 16.00 8.54 5.13
CA LYS A 75 15.37 8.43 6.46
C LYS A 75 13.84 8.43 6.36
N ILE A 76 13.28 9.27 5.50
CA ILE A 76 11.83 9.37 5.27
C ILE A 76 11.24 8.03 4.83
N TYR A 77 11.94 7.30 3.96
CA TYR A 77 11.51 5.98 3.51
C TYR A 77 11.53 4.96 4.65
N LEU A 78 12.59 4.96 5.47
CA LEU A 78 12.70 4.08 6.63
C LEU A 78 11.59 4.36 7.66
N ASP A 79 11.34 5.63 7.96
CA ASP A 79 10.30 6.04 8.90
C ASP A 79 8.91 5.58 8.40
N LEU A 80 8.64 5.72 7.09
CA LEU A 80 7.42 5.19 6.48
C LEU A 80 7.35 3.67 6.60
N PHE A 81 8.40 2.95 6.19
CA PHE A 81 8.47 1.48 6.23
C PHE A 81 8.16 0.92 7.63
N PHE A 82 8.77 1.50 8.67
CA PHE A 82 8.48 1.10 10.06
C PHE A 82 7.06 1.46 10.48
N SER A 83 6.56 2.64 10.12
CA SER A 83 5.18 3.02 10.43
C SER A 83 4.14 2.10 9.78
N VAL A 84 4.38 1.68 8.53
CA VAL A 84 3.49 0.72 7.83
C VAL A 84 3.54 -0.64 8.53
N THR A 85 4.74 -1.10 8.90
CA THR A 85 4.93 -2.37 9.62
C THR A 85 4.16 -2.37 10.94
N ASP A 86 4.33 -1.32 11.76
CA ASP A 86 3.64 -1.18 13.04
C ASP A 86 2.12 -1.15 12.87
N ARG A 87 1.61 -0.56 11.78
CA ARG A 87 0.17 -0.50 11.49
C ARG A 87 -0.39 -1.86 11.07
N ILE A 88 0.34 -2.62 10.27
CA ILE A 88 -0.03 -4.00 9.90
C ILE A 88 -0.06 -4.87 11.17
N GLU A 89 0.92 -4.72 12.06
CA GLU A 89 0.93 -5.42 13.35
C GLU A 89 -0.24 -5.01 14.25
N ASP A 90 -0.59 -3.71 14.33
CA ASP A 90 -1.77 -3.25 15.08
C ASP A 90 -3.07 -3.85 14.51
N LEU A 91 -3.23 -3.83 13.18
CA LEU A 91 -4.38 -4.43 12.49
C LEU A 91 -4.50 -5.93 12.81
N ALA A 92 -3.42 -6.68 12.69
CA ALA A 92 -3.38 -8.10 13.05
C ALA A 92 -3.72 -8.34 14.53
N SER A 93 -3.23 -7.49 15.43
CA SER A 93 -3.52 -7.58 16.86
C SER A 93 -4.99 -7.32 17.18
N LYS A 94 -5.61 -6.35 16.49
CA LYS A 94 -7.03 -5.99 16.66
C LYS A 94 -7.95 -7.08 16.14
N LEU A 95 -7.61 -7.68 15.00
CA LEU A 95 -8.36 -8.76 14.38
C LEU A 95 -8.33 -10.07 15.21
N ASN A 96 -7.32 -10.24 16.07
CA ASN A 96 -7.19 -11.41 16.96
C ASN A 96 -7.94 -11.27 18.31
N ARG A 97 -8.68 -10.20 18.53
CA ARG A 97 -9.45 -10.00 19.77
C ARG A 97 -10.72 -10.86 19.78
N VAL A 98 -11.19 -11.21 20.98
CA VAL A 98 -12.43 -12.00 21.18
C VAL A 98 -13.69 -11.24 20.72
N LYS A 99 -13.65 -9.91 20.81
CA LYS A 99 -14.68 -9.01 20.28
C LYS A 99 -13.98 -7.95 19.46
N ILE A 100 -14.44 -7.77 18.23
CA ILE A 100 -13.86 -6.85 17.26
C ILE A 100 -14.92 -5.86 16.78
N ASP A 101 -14.47 -4.64 16.54
CA ASP A 101 -15.24 -3.62 15.85
C ASP A 101 -14.80 -3.65 14.39
N MET A 102 -15.66 -4.20 13.51
CA MET A 102 -15.32 -4.33 12.09
C MET A 102 -15.23 -2.99 11.37
N ASP A 103 -15.90 -1.94 11.86
CA ASP A 103 -15.82 -0.63 11.24
C ASP A 103 -14.48 0.05 11.57
N GLU A 104 -13.98 -0.15 12.79
CA GLU A 104 -12.61 0.25 13.16
C GLU A 104 -11.56 -0.52 12.34
N ILE A 105 -11.72 -1.84 12.21
CA ILE A 105 -10.78 -2.70 11.49
C ILE A 105 -10.75 -2.34 10.00
N ASP A 106 -11.89 -2.13 9.37
CA ASP A 106 -11.96 -1.73 7.96
C ASP A 106 -11.25 -0.39 7.73
N ALA A 107 -11.44 0.57 8.63
CA ALA A 107 -10.76 1.86 8.54
C ALA A 107 -9.24 1.70 8.60
N ILE A 108 -8.73 0.89 9.53
CA ILE A 108 -7.29 0.62 9.65
C ILE A 108 -6.78 -0.16 8.43
N SER A 109 -7.53 -1.15 7.95
CA SER A 109 -7.16 -1.93 6.77
C SER A 109 -7.01 -1.03 5.54
N LYS A 110 -7.93 -0.09 5.34
CA LYS A 110 -7.84 0.87 4.24
C LYS A 110 -6.61 1.78 4.36
N MET A 111 -6.29 2.23 5.58
CA MET A 111 -5.06 3.00 5.80
C MET A 111 -3.80 2.17 5.53
N CYS A 112 -3.79 0.88 5.88
CA CYS A 112 -2.69 -0.03 5.54
C CYS A 112 -2.54 -0.17 4.01
N GLU A 113 -3.65 -0.31 3.29
CA GLU A 113 -3.65 -0.41 1.82
C GLU A 113 -3.02 0.84 1.18
N GLU A 114 -3.46 2.03 1.59
CA GLU A 114 -2.92 3.32 1.11
C GLU A 114 -1.43 3.48 1.47
N ASP A 115 -1.03 3.11 2.68
CA ASP A 115 0.35 3.17 3.16
C ASP A 115 1.27 2.22 2.37
N ILE A 116 0.81 1.02 2.05
CA ILE A 116 1.57 0.03 1.26
C ILE A 116 1.72 0.48 -0.18
N GLU A 117 0.66 0.98 -0.81
CA GLU A 117 0.74 1.54 -2.16
C GLU A 117 1.73 2.72 -2.22
N MET A 118 1.69 3.60 -1.22
CA MET A 118 2.65 4.71 -1.12
C MET A 118 4.08 4.21 -0.96
N LEU A 119 4.30 3.19 -0.13
CA LEU A 119 5.62 2.61 0.09
C LEU A 119 6.15 1.88 -1.15
N ASP A 120 5.29 1.19 -1.90
CA ASP A 120 5.67 0.53 -3.16
C ASP A 120 6.16 1.56 -4.18
N ASN A 121 5.38 2.63 -4.37
CA ASN A 121 5.73 3.73 -5.25
C ASN A 121 7.06 4.39 -4.87
N GLN A 122 7.29 4.62 -3.57
CA GLN A 122 8.58 5.17 -3.10
C GLN A 122 9.74 4.19 -3.30
N THR A 123 9.51 2.89 -3.06
CA THR A 123 10.51 1.83 -3.29
C THR A 123 10.94 1.84 -4.76
N GLN A 124 9.97 1.86 -5.66
CA GLN A 124 10.24 1.88 -7.10
C GLN A 124 10.93 3.18 -7.53
N ALA A 125 10.53 4.33 -6.99
CA ALA A 125 11.16 5.62 -7.27
C ALA A 125 12.63 5.65 -6.81
N ILE A 126 12.94 5.13 -5.61
CA ILE A 126 14.31 5.02 -5.10
C ILE A 126 15.16 4.18 -6.04
N VAL A 127 14.67 3.00 -6.41
CA VAL A 127 15.39 2.07 -7.31
C VAL A 127 15.60 2.70 -8.69
N ASP A 128 14.56 3.30 -9.26
CA ASP A 128 14.62 3.92 -10.58
C ASP A 128 15.60 5.10 -10.59
N ASN A 129 15.50 5.99 -9.60
CA ASN A 129 16.38 7.15 -9.48
C ASN A 129 17.83 6.72 -9.26
N ALA A 130 18.07 5.70 -8.43
CA ALA A 130 19.41 5.19 -8.19
C ALA A 130 20.03 4.62 -9.47
N MET A 131 19.30 3.75 -10.17
CA MET A 131 19.75 3.12 -11.40
C MET A 131 19.97 4.15 -12.51
N LEU A 132 19.02 5.07 -12.72
CA LEU A 132 19.18 6.14 -13.71
C LEU A 132 20.38 7.02 -13.41
N THR A 133 20.64 7.33 -12.14
CA THR A 133 21.82 8.10 -11.74
C THR A 133 23.11 7.40 -12.17
N GLU A 134 23.22 6.10 -11.93
CA GLU A 134 24.40 5.32 -12.35
C GLU A 134 24.57 5.32 -13.87
N TYR A 135 23.49 5.07 -14.62
CA TYR A 135 23.52 5.08 -16.09
C TYR A 135 23.90 6.46 -16.63
N MET A 136 23.37 7.54 -16.05
CA MET A 136 23.70 8.91 -16.43
C MET A 136 25.15 9.24 -16.10
N ILE A 137 25.69 8.80 -14.96
CA ILE A 137 27.11 8.97 -14.61
C ILE A 137 27.99 8.20 -15.60
N GLN A 138 27.65 6.95 -15.93
CA GLN A 138 28.38 6.15 -16.93
C GLN A 138 28.43 6.84 -18.29
N TYR A 139 27.29 7.41 -18.73
CA TYR A 139 27.22 8.16 -19.97
C TYR A 139 28.02 9.48 -19.89
N ALA A 140 27.83 10.24 -18.80
CA ALA A 140 28.49 11.53 -18.58
C ALA A 140 30.02 11.41 -18.42
N ASN A 141 30.53 10.26 -17.97
CA ASN A 141 31.96 10.00 -17.87
C ASN A 141 32.70 10.18 -19.22
N ARG A 142 32.00 10.05 -20.36
CA ARG A 142 32.56 10.35 -21.70
C ARG A 142 33.00 11.80 -21.87
N PHE A 143 32.39 12.71 -21.11
CA PHE A 143 32.63 14.15 -21.16
C PHE A 143 33.45 14.68 -19.99
N ARG A 144 33.81 13.81 -19.02
CA ARG A 144 34.43 14.21 -17.75
C ARG A 144 35.69 15.05 -17.91
N HIS A 145 36.60 14.65 -18.81
CA HIS A 145 37.86 15.35 -19.03
C HIS A 145 37.73 16.55 -19.99
N SER A 146 36.63 16.62 -20.73
CA SER A 146 36.36 17.68 -21.70
C SER A 146 35.59 18.86 -21.09
N HIS A 147 34.82 18.60 -20.03
CA HIS A 147 33.95 19.59 -19.40
C HIS A 147 34.01 19.51 -17.87
N VAL A 148 34.65 20.52 -17.25
CA VAL A 148 34.75 20.66 -15.79
C VAL A 148 33.38 20.70 -15.11
N GLU A 149 32.34 21.24 -15.78
CA GLU A 149 30.96 21.25 -15.26
C GLU A 149 30.43 19.82 -15.04
N ILE A 150 30.74 18.86 -15.92
CA ILE A 150 30.34 17.45 -15.77
C ILE A 150 31.10 16.79 -14.62
N GLU A 151 32.39 17.04 -14.50
CA GLU A 151 33.16 16.49 -13.38
C GLU A 151 32.59 16.96 -12.04
N ASN A 152 32.27 18.25 -11.91
CA ASN A 152 31.62 18.79 -10.71
C ASN A 152 30.23 18.18 -10.48
N ALA A 153 29.44 18.00 -11.54
CA ALA A 153 28.12 17.39 -11.47
C ALA A 153 28.18 15.94 -10.97
N ILE A 154 29.10 15.13 -11.52
CA ILE A 154 29.33 13.74 -11.10
C ILE A 154 29.73 13.69 -9.63
N ASN A 155 30.68 14.53 -9.20
CA ASN A 155 31.10 14.57 -7.80
C ASN A 155 29.94 14.93 -6.85
N LYS A 156 29.11 15.91 -7.24
CA LYS A 156 27.91 16.27 -6.46
C LYS A 156 26.90 15.12 -6.39
N ALA A 157 26.61 14.48 -7.53
CA ALA A 157 25.69 13.34 -7.58
C ALA A 157 26.18 12.18 -6.71
N LEU A 158 27.48 11.87 -6.71
CA LEU A 158 28.07 10.82 -5.87
C LEU A 158 27.97 11.13 -4.37
N VAL A 159 28.10 12.40 -3.97
CA VAL A 159 27.90 12.80 -2.56
C VAL A 159 26.46 12.58 -2.14
N LEU A 160 25.50 13.05 -2.95
CA LEU A 160 24.07 12.86 -2.70
C LEU A 160 23.71 11.37 -2.63
N PHE A 161 24.25 10.57 -3.56
CA PHE A 161 23.98 9.13 -3.65
C PHE A 161 24.56 8.32 -2.48
N HIS A 162 25.83 8.53 -2.11
CA HIS A 162 26.51 7.69 -1.13
C HIS A 162 26.46 8.20 0.31
N ARG A 163 26.30 9.51 0.53
CA ARG A 163 26.33 10.11 1.87
C ARG A 163 24.98 10.58 2.36
N GLU A 164 24.19 11.17 1.47
CA GLU A 164 22.89 11.75 1.84
C GLU A 164 21.72 10.80 1.52
N TYR A 165 21.99 9.76 0.71
CA TYR A 165 21.00 8.81 0.21
C TYR A 165 19.86 9.50 -0.55
N ASP A 166 20.14 10.67 -1.13
CA ASP A 166 19.20 11.46 -1.92
C ASP A 166 19.32 11.08 -3.40
N TYR A 167 18.61 10.02 -3.79
CA TYR A 167 18.65 9.47 -5.14
C TYR A 167 18.01 10.38 -6.19
N GLU A 168 16.94 11.08 -5.81
CA GLU A 168 16.27 12.04 -6.69
C GLU A 168 17.20 13.23 -6.96
N GLY A 169 17.75 13.83 -5.90
CA GLY A 169 18.71 14.92 -6.02
C GLY A 169 19.97 14.51 -6.78
N ALA A 170 20.47 13.28 -6.58
CA ALA A 170 21.61 12.76 -7.31
C ALA A 170 21.34 12.65 -8.83
N LEU A 171 20.15 12.16 -9.20
CA LEU A 171 19.72 12.08 -10.59
C LEU A 171 19.62 13.47 -11.21
N GLU A 172 18.97 14.42 -10.54
CA GLU A 172 18.83 15.78 -11.05
C GLU A 172 20.16 16.50 -11.21
N ALA A 173 21.09 16.27 -10.26
CA ALA A 173 22.41 16.87 -10.26
C ALA A 173 23.23 16.49 -11.51
N ILE A 174 23.06 15.27 -12.04
CA ILE A 174 23.74 14.84 -13.27
C ILE A 174 22.90 15.12 -14.53
N ARG A 175 21.57 15.03 -14.44
CA ARG A 175 20.63 15.22 -15.56
C ARG A 175 20.74 16.62 -16.18
N ILE A 176 20.78 17.66 -15.35
CA ILE A 176 20.77 19.06 -15.82
C ILE A 176 22.05 19.39 -16.62
N PRO A 177 23.26 19.17 -16.09
CA PRO A 177 24.50 19.48 -16.82
C PRO A 177 24.69 18.61 -18.05
N LEU A 178 24.26 17.34 -18.00
CA LEU A 178 24.35 16.44 -19.15
C LEU A 178 23.51 16.95 -20.33
N ASN A 179 22.26 17.36 -20.07
CA ASN A 179 21.39 17.91 -21.11
C ASN A 179 21.86 19.27 -21.67
N ARG A 180 22.66 20.03 -20.92
CA ARG A 180 23.26 21.28 -21.42
C ARG A 180 24.36 21.03 -22.44
N ILE A 181 25.13 19.96 -22.25
CA ILE A 181 26.24 19.59 -23.15
C ILE A 181 25.71 18.87 -24.39
N GLU A 182 24.82 17.91 -24.20
CA GLU A 182 24.14 17.24 -25.31
C GLU A 182 22.62 17.28 -25.07
N ALA A 183 21.94 18.11 -25.85
CA ALA A 183 20.49 18.21 -25.80
C ALA A 183 19.85 16.85 -26.08
N GLY A 184 19.04 16.36 -25.14
CA GLY A 184 18.34 15.08 -25.24
C GLY A 184 19.16 13.87 -24.83
N ALA A 185 20.41 14.02 -24.38
CA ALA A 185 21.21 12.90 -23.89
C ALA A 185 20.56 12.20 -22.68
N ALA A 186 20.05 12.96 -21.70
CA ALA A 186 19.40 12.35 -20.54
C ALA A 186 18.17 11.53 -20.95
N ARG A 187 17.36 12.04 -21.88
CA ARG A 187 16.18 11.33 -22.38
C ARG A 187 16.55 10.01 -23.07
N LYS A 188 17.62 9.98 -23.88
CA LYS A 188 18.10 8.74 -24.50
C LYS A 188 18.50 7.70 -23.45
N VAL A 189 19.15 8.14 -22.37
CA VAL A 189 19.54 7.26 -21.26
C VAL A 189 18.32 6.74 -20.52
N GLU A 190 17.33 7.60 -20.24
CA GLU A 190 16.05 7.24 -19.62
C GLU A 190 15.29 6.20 -20.48
N GLU A 191 15.16 6.43 -21.78
CA GLU A 191 14.52 5.50 -22.71
C GLU A 191 15.24 4.14 -22.74
N SER A 192 16.57 4.15 -22.81
CA SER A 192 17.38 2.93 -22.80
C SER A 192 17.20 2.13 -21.49
N TYR A 193 17.14 2.82 -20.36
CA TYR A 193 16.87 2.23 -19.06
C TYR A 193 15.47 1.62 -19.01
N GLN A 194 14.44 2.32 -19.49
CA GLN A 194 13.07 1.82 -19.48
C GLN A 194 12.92 0.57 -20.37
N GLU A 195 13.57 0.54 -21.54
CA GLU A 195 13.61 -0.67 -22.37
C GLU A 195 14.25 -1.85 -21.65
N GLU A 196 15.37 -1.63 -20.96
CA GLU A 196 16.05 -2.68 -20.21
C GLU A 196 15.22 -3.16 -19.01
N LYS A 197 14.59 -2.23 -18.30
CA LYS A 197 13.66 -2.51 -17.21
C LYS A 197 12.54 -3.41 -17.71
N ASN A 198 11.85 -3.03 -18.79
CA ASN A 198 10.77 -3.82 -19.39
C ASN A 198 11.25 -5.23 -19.80
N ARG A 199 12.44 -5.35 -20.39
CA ARG A 199 13.02 -6.68 -20.74
C ARG A 199 13.33 -7.56 -19.53
N ARG A 200 13.51 -7.01 -18.34
CA ARG A 200 13.75 -7.79 -17.10
C ARG A 200 12.46 -8.27 -16.44
N TYR A 201 11.31 -7.67 -16.76
CA TYR A 201 10.00 -8.08 -16.26
C TYR A 201 9.30 -9.13 -17.15
N TYR A 202 9.78 -9.35 -18.38
CA TYR A 202 9.35 -10.42 -19.30
C TYR A 202 10.37 -11.55 -19.35
#